data_AF-A0A2R5L3D6-F1
#
_entry.id   AF-A0A2R5L3D6-F1
#
_cell.length_a   1.000
_cell.length_b   1.000
_cell.length_c   1.000
_cell.angle_alpha   90.00
_cell.angle_beta   90.00
_cell.angle_gamma   90.00
#
_symmetry.space_group_name_H-M   'P 1'
#
loop_
_entity.id
_entity.type
_entity.pdbx_description
1 polymer ?
#
loop_
_entity_poly.entity_id
_entity_poly.type
_entity_poly.pdbx_seq_one_letter_code
_entity_poly.pdbx_strand_id
1 'polypeptide(L)'
;KDTDPAIIISDEDGRFVISLLSGHLGGANELATFIAENIDGVPIISTASDVSGSIAVDTIAMKLKAHLKDLESAKDVTALIVNGEVVELRLPKNVFLGEDKDKKYKNVSGIMVVSNRLDMKVTQI
;
A
#
# COMPACT_ATOMS: atom_id res chain seq x y z
N LYS A 1 -2.69 10.70 -10.35
CA LYS A 1 -2.03 9.48 -9.77
C LYS A 1 -2.99 8.30 -9.68
N ASP A 2 -4.23 8.56 -9.31
CA ASP A 2 -5.38 7.64 -9.18
C ASP A 2 -6.13 7.35 -10.48
N THR A 3 -5.86 8.14 -11.52
CA THR A 3 -6.40 7.95 -12.88
C THR A 3 -5.30 7.69 -13.92
N ASP A 4 -4.03 7.79 -13.53
CA ASP A 4 -2.91 7.61 -14.44
C ASP A 4 -2.77 6.11 -14.78
N PRO A 5 -2.66 5.74 -16.06
CA PRO A 5 -2.53 4.34 -16.45
C PRO A 5 -1.23 3.74 -15.91
N ALA A 6 -1.22 2.42 -15.72
CA ALA A 6 0.03 1.68 -15.56
C ALA A 6 0.88 1.86 -16.82
N ILE A 7 2.11 2.36 -16.65
CA ILE A 7 3.10 2.44 -17.73
C ILE A 7 4.25 1.51 -17.41
N ILE A 8 4.54 0.60 -18.34
CA ILE A 8 5.62 -0.37 -18.28
C ILE A 8 6.57 -0.09 -19.44
N ILE A 9 7.88 -0.20 -19.19
CA ILE A 9 8.92 -0.18 -20.24
C ILE A 9 9.65 -1.51 -20.22
N SER A 10 10.00 -2.03 -21.40
CA SER A 10 10.87 -3.20 -21.57
C SER A 10 12.01 -2.87 -22.53
N ASP A 11 13.18 -3.49 -22.34
CA ASP A 11 14.22 -3.51 -23.37
C ASP A 11 13.84 -4.45 -24.52
N GLU A 12 14.60 -4.37 -25.62
CA GLU A 12 14.34 -5.13 -26.85
C GLU A 12 14.46 -6.65 -26.68
N ASP A 13 15.35 -7.11 -25.79
CA ASP A 13 15.56 -8.52 -25.50
C ASP A 13 14.57 -9.04 -24.45
N GLY A 14 13.72 -8.19 -23.87
CA GLY A 14 12.79 -8.56 -22.80
C GLY A 14 13.47 -8.90 -21.47
N ARG A 15 14.75 -8.54 -21.29
CA ARG A 15 15.53 -8.87 -20.08
C ARG A 15 15.05 -8.12 -18.84
N PHE A 16 14.52 -6.92 -19.01
CA PHE A 16 14.14 -6.00 -17.94
C PHE A 16 12.76 -5.44 -18.21
N VAL A 17 11.87 -5.61 -17.24
CA VAL A 17 10.51 -5.07 -17.29
C VAL A 17 10.36 -4.05 -16.17
N ILE A 18 10.29 -2.78 -16.51
CA ILE A 18 10.37 -1.66 -15.57
C ILE A 18 8.99 -1.05 -15.34
N SER A 19 8.56 -1.00 -14.08
CA SER A 19 7.39 -0.24 -13.65
C SER A 19 7.73 1.25 -13.63
N LEU A 20 7.19 2.03 -14.58
CA LEU A 20 7.51 3.44 -14.74
C LEU A 20 6.51 4.36 -14.00
N LEU A 21 5.22 4.09 -14.15
CA LEU A 21 4.15 4.94 -13.62
C LEU A 21 3.01 4.10 -13.06
N SER A 22 2.41 4.59 -11.98
CA SER A 22 1.26 3.98 -11.29
C SER A 22 1.55 2.58 -10.71
N GLY A 23 2.69 2.45 -10.03
CA GLY A 23 3.17 1.20 -9.41
C GLY A 23 2.17 0.48 -8.49
N HIS A 24 1.62 1.18 -7.49
CA HIS A 24 0.68 0.60 -6.52
C HIS A 24 -0.76 0.56 -7.05
N LEU A 25 -1.51 1.66 -6.89
CA LEU A 25 -2.94 1.73 -7.25
C LEU A 25 -3.23 1.44 -8.72
N GLY A 26 -2.32 1.82 -9.64
CA GLY A 26 -2.50 1.51 -11.06
C GLY A 26 -2.04 0.12 -11.46
N GLY A 27 -1.42 -0.64 -10.55
CA GLY A 27 -1.02 -2.03 -10.80
C GLY A 27 0.24 -2.20 -11.65
N ALA A 28 1.02 -1.15 -11.92
CA ALA A 28 2.22 -1.29 -12.76
C ALA A 28 3.29 -2.19 -12.14
N ASN A 29 3.39 -2.26 -10.80
CA ASN A 29 4.34 -3.17 -10.16
C ASN A 29 3.94 -4.63 -10.37
N GLU A 30 2.67 -4.97 -10.13
CA GLU A 30 2.14 -6.32 -10.37
C GLU A 30 2.22 -6.70 -11.85
N LEU A 31 1.93 -5.76 -12.76
CA LEU A 31 2.01 -5.99 -14.19
C LEU A 31 3.46 -6.19 -14.67
N ALA A 32 4.42 -5.44 -14.15
CA ALA A 32 5.84 -5.63 -14.46
C ALA A 32 6.31 -7.03 -14.06
N THR A 33 5.97 -7.48 -12.84
CA THR A 33 6.26 -8.84 -12.37
C THR A 33 5.60 -9.89 -13.25
N PHE A 34 4.30 -9.74 -13.53
CA PHE A 34 3.57 -10.68 -14.38
C PHE A 34 4.20 -10.81 -15.77
N ILE A 35 4.52 -9.70 -16.43
CA ILE A 35 5.13 -9.73 -17.75
C ILE A 35 6.52 -10.39 -17.68
N ALA A 36 7.36 -9.99 -16.73
CA ALA A 36 8.70 -10.55 -16.57
C ALA A 36 8.69 -12.07 -16.37
N GLU A 37 7.78 -12.59 -15.53
CA GLU A 37 7.61 -14.03 -15.31
C GLU A 37 7.21 -14.81 -16.58
N ASN A 38 6.47 -14.18 -17.49
CA ASN A 38 6.01 -14.83 -18.73
C ASN A 38 7.03 -14.78 -19.86
N ILE A 39 8.06 -13.93 -19.77
CA ILE A 39 9.10 -13.76 -20.79
C ILE A 39 10.50 -14.15 -20.30
N ASP A 40 10.60 -14.78 -19.13
CA ASP A 40 11.86 -15.09 -18.44
C ASP A 40 12.75 -13.84 -18.23
N GLY A 41 12.11 -12.68 -18.04
CA GLY A 41 12.75 -11.39 -17.79
C GLY A 41 12.89 -11.08 -16.30
N VAL A 42 13.52 -9.95 -16.00
CA VAL A 42 13.72 -9.44 -14.63
C VAL A 42 12.82 -8.23 -14.39
N PRO A 43 11.89 -8.28 -13.42
CA PRO A 43 11.08 -7.12 -13.09
C PRO A 43 11.91 -6.10 -12.29
N ILE A 44 11.81 -4.83 -12.66
CA ILE A 44 12.49 -3.71 -12.00
C ILE A 44 11.45 -2.79 -11.38
N ILE A 45 11.35 -2.85 -10.05
CA ILE A 45 10.45 -2.06 -9.22
C ILE A 45 11.29 -1.14 -8.33
N SER A 46 11.07 0.17 -8.44
CA SER A 46 11.90 1.20 -7.78
C SER A 46 11.16 2.00 -6.70
N THR A 47 9.90 1.65 -6.43
CA THR A 47 9.06 2.35 -5.45
C THR A 47 9.64 2.21 -4.03
N ALA A 48 9.69 3.33 -3.29
CA ALA A 48 10.35 3.41 -1.98
C ALA A 48 9.76 2.42 -0.94
N SER A 49 8.46 2.15 -1.00
CA SER A 49 7.77 1.12 -0.22
C SER A 49 8.31 -0.29 -0.49
N ASP A 50 8.52 -0.66 -1.76
CA ASP A 50 9.08 -1.96 -2.11
C ASP A 50 10.55 -2.10 -1.70
N VAL A 51 11.34 -1.03 -1.85
CA VAL A 51 12.77 -1.01 -1.43
C VAL A 51 12.91 -1.11 0.08
N SER A 52 11.99 -0.50 0.84
CA SER A 52 12.00 -0.54 2.32
C SER A 52 11.30 -1.75 2.92
N GLY A 53 10.74 -2.67 2.10
CA GLY A 53 9.93 -3.79 2.58
C GLY A 53 8.66 -3.37 3.31
N SER A 54 8.25 -2.11 3.15
CA SER A 54 7.15 -1.49 3.87
C SER A 54 5.92 -1.43 2.98
N ILE A 55 4.79 -1.98 3.44
CA ILE A 55 3.55 -1.95 2.68
C ILE A 55 2.94 -0.54 2.71
N ALA A 56 2.70 0.03 1.53
CA ALA A 56 2.02 1.31 1.39
C ALA A 56 0.54 1.21 1.78
N VAL A 57 -0.02 2.27 2.35
CA VAL A 57 -1.40 2.30 2.88
C VAL A 57 -2.45 2.03 1.80
N ASP A 58 -2.20 2.51 0.59
CA ASP A 58 -3.03 2.25 -0.59
C ASP A 58 -3.03 0.78 -1.01
N THR A 59 -1.89 0.11 -0.90
CA THR A 59 -1.72 -1.32 -1.15
C THR A 59 -2.49 -2.16 -0.12
N ILE A 60 -2.50 -1.74 1.15
CA ILE A 60 -3.32 -2.39 2.20
C ILE A 60 -4.81 -2.26 1.84
N ALA A 61 -5.25 -1.06 1.47
CA ALA A 61 -6.64 -0.81 1.09
C ALA A 61 -7.07 -1.66 -0.12
N MET A 62 -6.24 -1.75 -1.17
CA MET A 62 -6.47 -2.63 -2.31
C MET A 62 -6.64 -4.09 -1.91
N LYS A 63 -5.70 -4.65 -1.13
CA LYS A 63 -5.75 -6.06 -0.71
C LYS A 63 -6.98 -6.38 0.13
N LEU A 64 -7.44 -5.42 0.92
CA LEU A 64 -8.65 -5.54 1.74
C LEU A 64 -9.94 -5.20 0.98
N LYS A 65 -9.85 -4.84 -0.31
CA LYS A 65 -10.97 -4.31 -1.12
C LYS A 65 -11.69 -3.16 -0.40
N ALA A 66 -10.93 -2.33 0.30
CA ALA A 66 -11.41 -1.20 1.06
C ALA A 66 -11.26 0.10 0.28
N HIS A 67 -12.14 1.07 0.55
CA HIS A 67 -12.03 2.41 -0.02
C HIS A 67 -11.19 3.32 0.87
N LEU A 68 -10.19 3.97 0.29
CA LEU A 68 -9.51 5.09 0.93
C LEU A 68 -10.44 6.30 0.93
N LYS A 69 -10.61 6.92 2.10
CA LYS A 69 -11.36 8.18 2.22
C LYS A 69 -10.63 9.32 1.52
N ASP A 70 -9.31 9.33 1.60
CA ASP A 70 -8.46 10.35 1.02
C ASP A 70 -7.07 9.76 0.66
N LEU A 71 -6.59 10.10 -0.53
CA LEU A 71 -5.30 9.63 -1.07
C LEU A 71 -4.14 10.44 -0.51
N GLU A 72 -4.35 11.69 -0.14
CA GLU A 72 -3.30 12.56 0.42
C GLU A 72 -2.89 12.06 1.80
N SER A 73 -3.86 11.84 2.68
CA SER A 73 -3.67 11.21 3.99
C SER A 73 -2.99 9.83 3.91
N ALA A 74 -3.31 9.03 2.88
CA ALA A 74 -2.68 7.72 2.68
C ALA A 74 -1.20 7.84 2.31
N LYS A 75 -0.82 8.85 1.53
CA LYS A 75 0.59 9.12 1.20
C LYS A 75 1.36 9.58 2.42
N ASP A 76 0.79 10.47 3.22
CA ASP A 76 1.44 10.97 4.44
C ASP A 76 1.75 9.84 5.42
N VAL A 77 0.77 8.97 5.67
CA VAL A 77 0.97 7.80 6.53
C VAL A 77 1.95 6.81 5.90
N THR A 78 1.92 6.60 4.59
CA THR A 78 2.91 5.75 3.90
C THR A 78 4.33 6.31 4.07
N ALA A 79 4.51 7.63 3.99
CA ALA A 79 5.81 8.27 4.20
C ALA A 79 6.32 8.04 5.63
N LEU A 80 5.44 8.11 6.64
CA LEU A 80 5.80 7.77 8.03
C LEU A 80 6.29 6.32 8.14
N ILE A 81 5.58 5.37 7.54
CA ILE A 81 5.99 3.94 7.55
C ILE A 81 7.37 3.77 6.88
N VAL A 82 7.57 4.35 5.70
CA VAL A 82 8.84 4.25 4.95
C VAL A 82 10.00 4.88 5.73
N ASN A 83 9.74 5.92 6.52
CA ASN A 83 10.73 6.56 7.38
C ASN A 83 11.01 5.79 8.69
N GLY A 84 10.34 4.66 8.93
CA GLY A 84 10.50 3.86 10.14
C GLY A 84 9.78 4.42 11.37
N GLU A 85 8.85 5.35 11.19
CA GLU A 85 8.04 5.92 12.27
C GLU A 85 6.96 4.92 12.73
N VAL A 86 6.52 5.03 13.98
CA VAL A 86 5.51 4.14 14.55
C VAL A 86 4.10 4.57 14.15
N VAL A 87 3.40 3.69 13.43
CA VAL A 87 2.01 3.88 12.98
C VAL A 87 1.10 2.80 13.60
N GLU A 88 -0.06 3.19 14.15
CA GLU A 88 -1.05 2.25 14.72
C GLU A 88 -2.19 1.98 13.73
N LEU A 89 -2.57 0.71 13.62
CA LEU A 89 -3.78 0.27 12.95
C LEU A 89 -4.90 0.09 13.99
N ARG A 90 -5.98 0.89 13.93
CA ARG A 90 -7.13 0.71 14.82
C ARG A 90 -8.31 0.08 14.09
N LEU A 91 -8.80 -1.00 14.65
CA LEU A 91 -9.97 -1.70 14.13
C LEU A 91 -11.24 -1.37 14.95
N PRO A 92 -12.43 -1.51 14.35
CA PRO A 92 -13.68 -1.51 15.09
C PRO A 92 -13.68 -2.56 16.21
N LYS A 93 -14.38 -2.29 17.31
CA LYS A 93 -14.37 -3.13 18.54
C LYS A 93 -14.74 -4.61 18.31
N ASN A 94 -15.41 -4.94 17.21
CA ASN A 94 -15.85 -6.28 16.86
C ASN A 94 -15.02 -6.93 15.74
N VAL A 95 -13.93 -6.29 15.31
CA VAL A 95 -12.98 -6.81 14.31
C VAL A 95 -11.63 -6.95 15.00
N PHE A 96 -11.03 -8.13 14.90
CA PHE A 96 -9.77 -8.45 15.56
C PHE A 96 -8.75 -8.90 14.51
N LEU A 97 -7.51 -8.43 14.62
CA LEU A 97 -6.38 -9.08 13.97
C LEU A 97 -6.10 -10.35 14.76
N GLY A 98 -5.80 -11.45 14.07
CA GLY A 98 -5.49 -12.71 14.74
C GLY A 98 -4.45 -12.56 15.86
N GLU A 99 -4.64 -13.35 16.92
CA GLU A 99 -3.78 -13.60 18.10
C GLU A 99 -3.17 -12.45 18.93
N ASP A 100 -3.30 -11.16 18.62
CA ASP A 100 -2.63 -10.14 19.46
C ASP A 100 -3.58 -9.46 20.47
N LYS A 101 -3.81 -10.11 21.61
CA LYS A 101 -4.60 -9.56 22.73
C LYS A 101 -3.82 -8.64 23.68
N ASP A 102 -2.49 -8.54 23.55
CA ASP A 102 -1.63 -7.99 24.61
C ASP A 102 -0.73 -6.80 24.23
N LYS A 103 -0.68 -6.36 22.96
CA LYS A 103 0.15 -5.20 22.59
C LYS A 103 -0.57 -3.86 22.73
N LYS A 104 -0.30 -3.17 23.85
CA LYS A 104 -0.56 -1.72 24.00
C LYS A 104 0.57 -0.94 23.33
N TYR A 105 0.33 -0.41 22.13
CA TYR A 105 1.24 0.54 21.50
C TYR A 105 1.12 1.92 22.18
N LYS A 106 2.23 2.46 22.69
CA LYS A 106 2.32 3.83 23.23
C LYS A 106 2.94 4.76 22.17
N ASN A 107 2.49 6.01 22.11
CA ASN A 107 2.93 7.07 21.17
C ASN A 107 2.60 6.80 19.71
N VAL A 108 1.31 6.93 19.38
CA VAL A 108 0.79 6.69 18.04
C VAL A 108 0.54 8.00 17.32
N SER A 109 1.16 8.18 16.16
CA SER A 109 1.08 9.40 15.35
C SER A 109 -0.05 9.40 14.32
N GLY A 110 -0.76 8.27 14.12
CA GLY A 110 -1.83 8.15 13.13
C GLY A 110 -2.69 6.90 13.32
N ILE A 111 -3.91 6.92 12.78
CA ILE A 111 -4.89 5.84 12.91
C ILE A 111 -5.39 5.45 11.51
N MET A 112 -5.21 4.20 11.12
CA MET A 112 -5.89 3.61 9.95
C MET A 112 -7.09 2.78 10.41
N VAL A 113 -8.28 3.00 9.84
CA VAL A 113 -9.51 2.23 10.15
C VAL A 113 -10.02 1.54 8.89
N VAL A 114 -10.18 0.23 8.95
CA VAL A 114 -10.79 -0.57 7.87
C VAL A 114 -12.18 -1.01 8.30
N SER A 115 -13.22 -0.58 7.57
CA SER A 115 -14.62 -0.89 7.86
C SER A 115 -15.43 -1.00 6.58
N ASN A 116 -16.41 -1.89 6.56
CA ASN A 116 -17.38 -2.03 5.47
C ASN A 116 -18.60 -1.10 5.63
N ARG A 117 -18.60 -0.21 6.63
CA ARG A 117 -19.67 0.78 6.86
C ARG A 117 -19.22 2.16 6.36
N LEU A 118 -19.99 2.75 5.44
CA LEU A 118 -19.71 4.05 4.84
C LEU A 118 -19.86 5.20 5.87
N ASP A 119 -20.80 5.09 6.83
CA ASP A 119 -21.04 6.12 7.84
C ASP A 119 -20.49 5.75 9.21
N MET A 120 -19.17 5.88 9.39
CA MET A 120 -18.56 5.78 10.73
C MET A 120 -18.41 7.16 11.37
N LYS A 121 -18.98 7.32 12.57
CA LYS A 121 -18.67 8.45 13.45
C LYS A 121 -17.36 8.14 14.19
N VAL A 122 -16.32 8.91 13.90
CA VAL A 122 -15.03 8.86 14.60
C VAL A 122 -14.86 10.15 15.40
N THR A 123 -14.58 10.03 16.69
CA THR A 123 -14.33 11.16 17.61
C THR A 123 -12.95 10.98 18.23
N GLN A 124 -12.21 12.07 18.34
CA GLN A 124 -10.98 12.18 19.11
C GLN A 124 -11.29 13.03 20.36
N ILE A 125 -10.75 12.64 21.53
CA ILE A 125 -10.76 13.46 22.75
C ILE A 125 -9.33 13.96 22.96
#